data_AF-A0A243QAT4-F1
#
_entry.id   AF-A0A243QAT4-F1
#
_cell.length_a   1.000
_cell.length_b   1.000
_cell.length_c   1.000
_cell.angle_alpha   90.00
_cell.angle_beta   90.00
_cell.angle_gamma   90.00
#
_symmetry.space_group_name_H-M   'P 1'
#
loop_
_entity.id
_entity.type
_entity.pdbx_description
1 polymer ?
#
loop_
_entity_poly.entity_id
_entity_poly.type
_entity_poly.pdbx_seq_one_letter_code
_entity_poly.pdbx_strand_id
1 'polypeptide(L)'
;MSVTNDQQSRELVFAALADQVRRQILDTLASHGECSAGFISDQISSVGRTTVSTHLKALKMSGVVVERRAGRHRYFSIDPAGPANDALQFLQGVLERALGAGEATGDAPAPDIREDEAKARRQA
;
A
#
# COMPACT_ATOMS: atom_id res chain seq x y z
N MET A 1 14.26 4.18 19.49
CA MET A 1 12.84 3.79 19.64
C MET A 1 11.94 4.26 18.48
N SER A 2 12.38 5.20 17.62
CA SER A 2 11.58 5.68 16.47
C SER A 2 11.45 4.72 15.28
N VAL A 3 12.49 3.93 14.97
CA VAL A 3 12.53 3.06 13.76
C VAL A 3 11.38 2.04 13.71
N THR A 4 10.96 1.52 14.87
CA THR A 4 9.88 0.52 14.96
C THR A 4 8.52 1.12 14.62
N ASN A 5 8.29 2.39 14.99
CA ASN A 5 7.01 3.06 14.75
C ASN A 5 6.83 3.37 13.25
N ASP A 6 7.92 3.73 12.57
CA ASP A 6 7.93 4.00 11.13
C ASP A 6 7.70 2.71 10.34
N GLN A 7 8.36 1.61 10.73
CA GLN A 7 8.15 0.31 10.08
C GLN A 7 6.72 -0.19 10.23
N GLN A 8 6.16 -0.15 11.44
CA GLN A 8 4.79 -0.59 11.71
C GLN A 8 3.77 0.27 10.96
N SER A 9 3.99 1.58 10.87
CA SER A 9 3.11 2.50 10.13
C SER A 9 3.09 2.17 8.63
N ARG A 10 4.25 1.90 8.03
CA ARG A 10 4.34 1.48 6.61
C ARG A 10 3.64 0.14 6.35
N GLU A 11 3.78 -0.83 7.25
CA GLU A 11 3.09 -2.12 7.12
C GLU A 11 1.56 -1.94 7.06
N LEU A 12 1.01 -1.07 7.91
CA LEU A 12 -0.41 -0.72 7.88
C LEU A 12 -0.81 -0.02 6.57
N VAL A 13 0.03 0.87 6.05
CA VAL A 13 -0.21 1.53 4.75
C VAL A 13 -0.21 0.50 3.62
N PHE A 14 0.81 -0.35 3.52
CA PHE A 14 0.87 -1.36 2.45
C PHE A 14 -0.29 -2.35 2.53
N ALA A 15 -0.62 -2.82 3.74
CA ALA A 15 -1.80 -3.65 3.95
C ALA A 15 -3.07 -2.93 3.51
N ALA A 16 -3.21 -1.64 3.81
CA ALA A 16 -4.35 -0.84 3.37
C ALA A 16 -4.41 -0.64 1.84
N LEU A 17 -3.27 -0.54 1.16
CA LEU A 17 -3.23 -0.36 -0.31
C LEU A 17 -3.36 -1.67 -1.10
N ALA A 18 -3.16 -2.83 -0.47
CA ALA A 18 -3.17 -4.14 -1.14
C ALA A 18 -4.55 -4.55 -1.71
N ASP A 19 -5.65 -3.97 -1.24
CA ASP A 19 -7.02 -4.32 -1.63
C ASP A 19 -7.57 -3.41 -2.74
N GLN A 20 -8.22 -4.03 -3.73
CA GLN A 20 -8.74 -3.34 -4.90
C GLN A 20 -9.81 -2.30 -4.55
N VAL A 21 -10.74 -2.61 -3.65
CA VAL A 21 -11.82 -1.69 -3.27
C VAL A 21 -11.25 -0.51 -2.51
N ARG A 22 -10.26 -0.74 -1.63
CA ARG A 22 -9.55 0.36 -0.95
C ARG A 22 -8.85 1.28 -1.95
N ARG A 23 -8.24 0.75 -3.00
CA ARG A 23 -7.67 1.58 -4.08
C ARG A 23 -8.73 2.39 -4.84
N GLN A 24 -9.90 1.81 -5.10
CA GLN A 24 -11.02 2.53 -5.73
C GLN A 24 -11.57 3.68 -4.84
N ILE A 25 -11.64 3.46 -3.53
CA ILE A 25 -12.00 4.52 -2.57
C ILE A 25 -10.98 5.67 -2.65
N LEU A 26 -9.69 5.33 -2.60
CA LEU A 26 -8.63 6.34 -2.67
C LEU A 26 -8.64 7.12 -3.98
N ASP A 27 -8.86 6.45 -5.10
CA ASP A 27 -9.00 7.08 -6.42
C ASP A 27 -10.21 8.05 -6.47
N THR A 28 -11.33 7.64 -5.88
CA THR A 28 -12.52 8.49 -5.75
C THR A 28 -12.22 9.75 -4.94
N LEU A 29 -11.52 9.61 -3.81
CA LEU A 29 -11.11 10.73 -2.95
C LEU A 29 -10.06 11.62 -3.63
N ALA A 30 -9.12 11.05 -4.37
CA ALA A 30 -8.13 11.82 -5.11
C ALA A 30 -8.79 12.69 -6.20
N SER A 31 -9.83 12.16 -6.86
CA SER A 31 -10.54 12.86 -7.95
C SER A 31 -11.52 13.94 -7.46
N HIS A 32 -12.18 13.72 -6.32
CA HIS A 32 -13.27 14.59 -5.83
C HIS A 32 -12.91 15.38 -4.57
N GLY A 33 -11.76 15.10 -3.95
CA GLY A 33 -11.38 15.66 -2.66
C GLY A 33 -12.14 15.01 -1.51
N GLU A 34 -12.72 15.83 -0.64
CA GLU A 34 -13.44 15.36 0.53
C GLU A 34 -14.86 14.88 0.16
N CYS A 35 -15.16 13.61 0.45
CA CYS A 35 -16.42 12.96 0.08
C CYS A 35 -17.14 12.36 1.28
N SER A 36 -18.47 12.33 1.23
CA SER A 36 -19.27 11.63 2.25
C SER A 36 -19.19 10.10 2.08
N ALA A 37 -19.37 9.35 3.16
CA ALA A 37 -19.46 7.88 3.09
C ALA A 37 -20.54 7.38 2.12
N GLY A 38 -21.66 8.12 2.02
CA GLY A 38 -22.74 7.83 1.09
C GLY A 38 -22.29 7.98 -0.35
N PHE A 39 -21.70 9.12 -0.68
CA PHE A 39 -21.15 9.38 -2.02
C PHE A 39 -20.11 8.34 -2.43
N ILE A 40 -19.15 8.02 -1.55
CA ILE A 40 -18.14 6.99 -1.82
C ILE A 40 -18.80 5.62 -2.08
N SER A 41 -19.85 5.28 -1.32
CA SER A 41 -20.56 4.02 -1.52
C SER A 41 -21.32 3.96 -2.84
N ASP A 42 -21.89 5.09 -3.28
CA ASP A 42 -22.64 5.15 -4.53
C ASP A 42 -21.69 5.08 -5.76
N GLN A 43 -20.43 5.52 -5.62
CA GLN A 43 -19.39 5.39 -6.65
C GLN A 43 -18.83 3.96 -6.79
N ILE A 44 -18.99 3.12 -5.77
CA ILE A 44 -18.39 1.78 -5.72
C ILE A 44 -19.49 0.73 -5.83
N SER A 45 -19.76 0.29 -7.06
CA SER A 45 -20.80 -0.70 -7.36
C SER A 45 -20.39 -2.15 -7.09
N SER A 46 -19.10 -2.44 -6.90
CA SER A 46 -18.59 -3.80 -6.70
C SER A 46 -18.93 -4.40 -5.33
N VAL A 47 -19.22 -3.55 -4.33
CA VAL A 47 -19.50 -3.98 -2.95
C VAL A 47 -20.59 -3.14 -2.29
N GLY A 48 -21.22 -3.67 -1.25
CA GLY A 48 -22.26 -2.96 -0.50
C GLY A 48 -21.72 -1.92 0.50
N ARG A 49 -22.61 -1.03 0.96
CA ARG A 49 -22.33 0.06 1.94
C ARG A 49 -21.62 -0.41 3.21
N THR A 50 -21.97 -1.59 3.73
CA THR A 50 -21.34 -2.17 4.93
C THR A 50 -19.85 -2.46 4.67
N THR A 51 -19.54 -3.04 3.52
CA THR A 51 -18.17 -3.35 3.11
C THR A 51 -17.36 -2.08 2.87
N VAL A 52 -17.95 -1.08 2.21
CA VAL A 52 -17.33 0.25 2.04
C VAL A 52 -17.00 0.88 3.40
N SER A 53 -17.91 0.81 4.37
CA SER A 53 -17.68 1.33 5.72
C SER A 53 -16.51 0.63 6.44
N THR A 54 -16.40 -0.69 6.28
CA THR A 54 -15.27 -1.47 6.81
C THR A 54 -13.95 -1.06 6.16
N HIS A 55 -13.94 -0.87 4.85
CA HIS A 55 -12.75 -0.41 4.12
C HIS A 55 -12.34 1.01 4.52
N LEU A 56 -13.29 1.94 4.68
CA LEU A 56 -13.02 3.28 5.20
C LEU A 56 -12.41 3.24 6.60
N LYS A 57 -12.90 2.34 7.47
CA LYS A 57 -12.30 2.14 8.79
C LYS A 57 -10.86 1.64 8.70
N ALA A 58 -10.58 0.67 7.82
CA ALA A 58 -9.22 0.15 7.61
C ALA A 58 -8.26 1.23 7.08
N LEU A 59 -8.70 2.01 6.09
CA LEU A 59 -7.94 3.16 5.55
C LEU A 59 -7.67 4.23 6.61
N LYS A 60 -8.65 4.49 7.49
CA LYS A 60 -8.49 5.43 8.59
C LYS A 60 -7.49 4.91 9.62
N MET A 61 -7.54 3.62 9.94
CA MET A 61 -6.62 3.00 10.89
C MET A 61 -5.17 2.98 10.40
N SER A 62 -4.95 2.95 9.09
CA SER A 62 -3.60 3.10 8.51
C SER A 62 -3.14 4.54 8.40
N GLY A 63 -3.99 5.53 8.70
CA GLY A 63 -3.66 6.95 8.60
C GLY A 63 -3.61 7.51 7.17
N VAL A 64 -4.02 6.72 6.16
CA VAL A 64 -4.03 7.19 4.76
C VAL A 64 -5.19 8.15 4.50
N VAL A 65 -6.27 8.03 5.26
CA VAL A 65 -7.43 8.93 5.19
C VAL A 65 -7.79 9.46 6.57
N VAL A 66 -8.35 10.67 6.60
CA VAL A 66 -8.95 11.28 7.78
C VAL A 66 -10.47 11.29 7.68
N GLU A 67 -11.13 11.33 8.83
CA GLU A 67 -12.59 11.42 8.94
C GLU A 67 -12.97 12.74 9.64
N ARG A 68 -13.85 13.52 9.01
CA ARG A 68 -14.47 14.71 9.60
C ARG A 68 -15.97 14.48 9.75
N ARG A 69 -16.52 14.80 10.93
CA ARG A 69 -17.96 14.67 11.20
C ARG A 69 -18.63 16.02 11.02
N ALA A 70 -19.69 16.07 10.23
CA ALA A 70 -20.53 17.25 10.05
C ALA A 70 -22.00 16.86 10.22
N GLY A 71 -22.53 17.12 11.42
CA GLY A 71 -23.86 16.67 11.83
C GLY A 71 -23.97 15.14 11.81
N ARG A 72 -24.91 14.63 11.00
CA ARG A 72 -25.16 13.18 10.83
C ARG A 72 -24.24 12.52 9.79
N HIS A 73 -23.52 13.32 9.00
CA HIS A 73 -22.68 12.83 7.93
C HIS A 73 -21.22 12.71 8.35
N ARG A 74 -20.54 11.74 7.75
CA ARG A 74 -19.10 11.51 7.87
C ARG A 74 -18.46 11.76 6.52
N TYR A 75 -17.46 12.60 6.52
CA TYR A 75 -16.68 13.00 5.35
C TYR A 75 -15.28 12.44 5.48
N PHE A 76 -14.73 12.00 4.37
CA PHE A 76 -13.41 11.39 4.27
C PHE A 76 -12.58 12.11 3.22
N SER A 77 -11.30 12.27 3.49
CA SER A 77 -10.30 12.79 2.56
C SER A 77 -8.99 12.08 2.77
N ILE A 78 -8.12 12.08 1.75
CA ILE A 78 -6.74 11.60 1.88
C ILE A 78 -6.01 12.51 2.88
N ASP A 79 -5.17 11.92 3.73
CA ASP A 79 -4.29 12.65 4.64
C ASP A 79 -2.93 12.90 3.96
N PRO A 80 -2.64 14.14 3.50
CA PRO A 80 -1.36 14.44 2.87
C PRO A 80 -0.18 14.42 3.87
N ALA A 81 -0.47 14.53 5.18
CA ALA A 81 0.52 14.48 6.25
C ALA A 81 0.60 13.08 6.91
N GLY A 82 -0.18 12.12 6.41
CA GLY A 82 -0.22 10.76 6.93
C GLY A 82 1.03 9.93 6.57
N PRO A 83 1.14 8.70 7.10
CA PRO A 83 2.29 7.81 6.89
C PRO A 83 2.44 7.29 5.44
N ALA A 84 1.55 7.69 4.54
CA ALA A 84 1.59 7.29 3.13
C ALA A 84 2.85 7.79 2.42
N ASN A 85 3.35 8.98 2.77
CA ASN A 85 4.57 9.54 2.17
C ASN A 85 5.80 8.68 2.50
N ASP A 86 5.95 8.27 3.75
CA ASP A 86 7.07 7.42 4.19
C ASP A 86 7.05 6.05 3.47
N ALA A 87 5.85 5.48 3.31
CA ALA A 87 5.68 4.23 2.57
C ALA A 87 6.04 4.38 1.08
N LEU A 88 5.62 5.49 0.45
CA LEU A 88 5.96 5.80 -0.94
C LEU A 88 7.46 6.01 -1.13
N GLN A 89 8.10 6.80 -0.26
CA GLN A 89 9.55 7.05 -0.33
C GLN A 89 10.36 5.76 -0.17
N PHE A 90 9.94 4.88 0.75
CA PHE A 90 10.55 3.57 0.90
C PHE A 90 10.39 2.72 -0.37
N LEU A 91 9.17 2.61 -0.92
CA LEU A 91 8.90 1.80 -2.10
C LEU A 91 9.68 2.31 -3.31
N GLN A 92 9.69 3.63 -3.53
CA GLN A 92 10.48 4.27 -4.59
C GLN A 92 11.96 3.90 -4.45
N GLY A 93 12.56 4.08 -3.27
CA GLY A 93 13.97 3.74 -3.06
C GLY A 93 14.29 2.24 -3.23
N VAL A 94 13.35 1.35 -2.91
CA VAL A 94 13.51 -0.10 -3.20
C VAL A 94 13.51 -0.36 -4.70
N LEU A 95 12.55 0.21 -5.43
CA LEU A 95 12.42 0.02 -6.87
C LEU A 95 13.59 0.65 -7.62
N GLU A 96 14.05 1.83 -7.24
CA GLU A 96 15.22 2.48 -7.84
C GLU A 96 16.48 1.64 -7.69
N ARG A 97 16.70 1.02 -6.53
CA ARG A 97 17.83 0.08 -6.35
C ARG A 97 17.70 -1.16 -7.23
N ALA A 98 16.49 -1.71 -7.34
CA ALA A 98 16.23 -2.89 -8.15
C ALA A 98 16.36 -2.61 -9.65
N LEU A 99 15.86 -1.46 -10.11
CA LEU A 99 15.87 -1.04 -11.52
C LEU A 99 17.24 -0.47 -11.92
N GLY A 100 17.90 0.29 -11.05
CA GLY A 100 19.24 0.85 -11.29
C GLY A 100 20.36 -0.20 -11.27
N ALA A 101 20.16 -1.34 -10.59
CA ALA A 101 21.04 -2.50 -10.74
C ALA A 101 20.98 -3.11 -12.17
N GLY A 102 19.87 -2.89 -12.89
CA GLY A 102 19.69 -3.32 -14.27
C GLY A 102 20.46 -2.46 -15.29
N GLU A 103 20.75 -1.20 -14.98
CA GLU A 103 21.51 -0.31 -15.88
C GLU A 103 23.04 -0.46 -15.72
N ALA A 104 23.52 -1.01 -14.61
CA ALA A 104 24.94 -1.31 -14.39
C ALA A 104 25.40 -2.64 -15.01
N THR A 105 24.49 -3.43 -15.61
CA THR A 105 24.80 -4.74 -16.20
C THR A 105 24.54 -4.74 -17.71
N GLY A 106 25.17 -3.79 -18.42
CA GLY A 106 25.37 -3.84 -19.86
C GLY A 106 26.63 -4.61 -20.30
N ASP A 107 27.49 -5.01 -19.35
CA ASP A 107 28.67 -5.86 -19.62
C ASP A 107 29.13 -6.57 -18.34
N ALA A 108 28.41 -7.61 -17.90
CA ALA A 108 28.94 -8.65 -17.04
C ALA A 108 28.04 -9.90 -17.13
N PRO A 109 28.60 -11.12 -17.19
CA PRO A 109 27.86 -12.32 -17.52
C PRO A 109 26.93 -12.74 -16.37
N ALA A 110 25.80 -13.34 -16.74
CA ALA A 110 24.80 -13.88 -15.84
C ALA A 110 25.41 -14.70 -14.69
N PRO A 111 24.86 -14.63 -13.47
CA PRO A 111 25.29 -15.51 -12.40
C PRO A 111 25.03 -16.96 -12.80
N ASP A 112 26.11 -17.74 -12.84
CA ASP A 112 26.10 -19.18 -13.07
C ASP A 112 25.40 -19.87 -11.89
N ILE A 113 24.09 -20.09 -12.00
CA ILE A 113 23.40 -21.02 -11.11
C ILE A 113 23.62 -22.43 -11.68
N ARG A 114 24.83 -22.94 -11.51
CA ARG A 114 25.16 -24.36 -11.71
C ARG A 114 25.37 -25.04 -10.37
N GLU A 115 24.40 -25.91 -10.10
CA GLU A 115 24.56 -27.22 -9.48
C GLU A 115 25.24 -27.29 -8.10
N ASP A 116 24.40 -27.43 -7.07
CA ASP A 116 24.74 -28.25 -5.90
C ASP A 116 23.68 -29.36 -5.69
N GLU A 117 23.33 -30.06 -6.78
CA GLU A 117 22.76 -31.41 -6.73
C GLU A 117 23.91 -32.45 -6.68
N ALA A 118 24.72 -32.44 -5.63
CA ALA A 118 25.80 -33.44 -5.51
C ALA A 118 26.25 -33.75 -4.08
N LYS A 119 25.32 -34.01 -3.14
CA LYS A 119 25.68 -34.69 -1.87
C LYS A 119 24.52 -35.42 -1.18
N ALA A 120 23.87 -36.36 -1.88
CA ALA A 120 22.96 -37.33 -1.22
C ALA A 120 22.97 -38.74 -1.84
N ARG A 121 24.04 -39.12 -2.55
CA ARG A 121 24.27 -40.52 -2.98
C ARG A 121 25.74 -40.89 -2.80
N ARG A 122 26.18 -41.03 -1.55
CA ARG A 122 27.34 -41.86 -1.10
C ARG A 122 27.68 -41.57 0.36
N GLN A 123 26.94 -42.21 1.25
CA GLN A 123 27.41 -42.82 2.49
C GLN A 123 26.27 -43.80 2.83
N ALA A 124 26.42 -45.05 2.39
CA ALA A 124 27.15 -46.09 3.13
C ALA A 124 26.35 -46.51 4.36
#